data_AF-A0A200PQF1-F1
#
_entry.id   AF-A0A200PQF1-F1
#
_cell.length_a   1.000
_cell.length_b   1.000
_cell.length_c   1.000
_cell.angle_alpha   90.00
_cell.angle_beta   90.00
_cell.angle_gamma   90.00
#
_symmetry.space_group_name_H-M   'P 1'
#
loop_
_entity.id
_entity.type
_entity.pdbx_description
1 polymer ?
#
loop_
_entity_poly.entity_id
_entity_poly.type
_entity_poly.pdbx_seq_one_letter_code
_entity_poly.pdbx_strand_id
1 'polypeptide(L)'
;MPLLLSYPRQFQVSMKKEAFVADCVVVVGESTTWDLGFRRTFYDWEQESVGRLMSKINNSHIAIDTKDTMVWIPAESKTFTVQSCYKVLLPRSEEAFPASAVWSTLAPTKVAFTVWAAYFRKLPTVDALKRRGRICPNRCELCYNEEETCDHILLHCKFSWEI
;
A
#
# COMPACT_ATOMS: atom_id res chain seq x y z
N MET A 1 -7.00 12.17 -9.02
CA MET A 1 -7.37 12.54 -7.62
C MET A 1 -8.52 13.54 -7.69
N PRO A 2 -9.65 13.31 -7.00
CA PRO A 2 -10.82 14.18 -7.05
C PRO A 2 -10.54 15.63 -6.62
N LEU A 3 -11.27 16.59 -7.22
CA LEU A 3 -11.16 18.02 -6.92
C LEU A 3 -11.50 18.31 -5.45
N LEU A 4 -12.51 17.66 -4.88
CA LEU A 4 -12.91 17.81 -3.47
C LEU A 4 -11.75 17.59 -2.49
N LEU A 5 -10.85 16.64 -2.78
CA LEU A 5 -9.72 16.33 -1.92
C LEU A 5 -8.55 17.29 -2.10
N SER A 6 -8.34 17.78 -3.33
CA SER A 6 -7.17 18.59 -3.67
C SER A 6 -7.41 20.10 -3.53
N TYR A 7 -8.65 20.54 -3.77
CA TYR A 7 -9.09 21.93 -3.92
C TYR A 7 -10.47 22.15 -3.26
N PRO A 8 -10.60 21.91 -1.93
CA PRO A 8 -11.89 21.90 -1.26
C PRO A 8 -12.62 23.25 -1.32
N ARG A 9 -11.90 24.38 -1.29
CA ARG A 9 -12.49 25.73 -1.35
C ARG A 9 -13.10 26.01 -2.72
N GLN A 10 -12.39 25.68 -3.80
CA GLN A 10 -12.87 25.81 -5.17
C GLN A 10 -14.05 24.88 -5.42
N PHE A 11 -13.98 23.64 -4.92
CA PHE A 11 -15.09 22.69 -5.00
C PHE A 11 -16.34 23.19 -4.27
N GLN A 12 -16.18 23.83 -3.10
CA GLN A 12 -17.31 24.37 -2.34
C GLN A 12 -18.09 25.44 -3.11
N VAL A 13 -17.42 26.23 -3.96
CA VAL A 13 -18.03 27.28 -4.76
C VAL A 13 -18.44 26.84 -6.17
N SER A 14 -18.12 25.61 -6.57
CA SER A 14 -18.63 25.01 -7.80
C SER A 14 -20.08 24.57 -7.63
N MET A 15 -20.90 24.85 -8.64
CA MET A 15 -22.27 24.35 -8.77
C MET A 15 -22.30 22.94 -9.37
N LYS A 16 -21.22 22.50 -10.03
CA LYS A 16 -21.11 21.23 -10.76
C LYS A 16 -20.46 20.13 -9.90
N LYS A 17 -21.04 19.84 -8.74
CA LYS A 17 -20.43 18.91 -7.76
C LYS A 17 -20.45 17.44 -8.18
N GLU A 18 -21.48 17.05 -8.93
CA GLU A 18 -21.70 15.69 -9.44
C GLU A 18 -21.37 15.57 -10.93
N ALA A 19 -20.81 16.61 -11.53
CA ALA A 19 -20.48 16.61 -12.96
C ALA A 19 -19.25 15.75 -13.24
N PHE A 20 -19.25 15.07 -14.38
CA PHE A 20 -18.04 14.42 -14.88
C PHE A 20 -17.06 15.47 -15.41
N VAL A 21 -15.78 15.10 -15.48
CA VAL A 21 -14.75 15.94 -16.10
C VAL A 21 -15.13 16.29 -17.54
N ALA A 22 -15.73 15.34 -18.27
CA ALA A 22 -16.21 15.55 -19.64
C ALA A 22 -17.27 16.67 -19.73
N ASP A 23 -18.17 16.80 -18.75
CA ASP A 23 -19.22 17.83 -18.73
C ASP A 23 -18.68 19.24 -18.42
N CYS A 24 -17.43 19.32 -17.97
CA CYS A 24 -16.75 20.56 -17.61
C CYS A 24 -15.81 21.05 -18.71
N VAL A 25 -15.57 20.24 -19.74
CA VAL A 25 -14.72 20.57 -20.88
C VAL A 25 -15.56 21.25 -21.96
N VAL A 26 -15.17 22.44 -22.38
CA VAL A 26 -15.86 23.23 -23.42
C VAL A 26 -14.90 23.47 -24.57
N VAL A 27 -15.21 22.91 -25.74
CA VAL A 27 -14.41 23.07 -26.96
C VAL A 27 -14.87 24.33 -27.68
N VAL A 28 -13.97 25.31 -27.82
CA VAL A 28 -14.21 26.57 -28.53
C VAL A 28 -13.21 26.67 -29.68
N GLY A 29 -13.68 26.36 -30.89
CA GLY A 29 -12.81 26.28 -32.08
C GLY A 29 -11.77 25.17 -31.92
N GLU A 30 -10.49 25.54 -32.05
CA GLU A 30 -9.34 24.63 -31.82
C GLU A 30 -8.88 24.59 -30.36
N SER A 31 -9.49 25.39 -29.48
CA SER A 31 -9.06 25.51 -28.08
C SER A 31 -10.01 24.80 -27.13
N THR A 32 -9.45 24.16 -26.11
CA THR A 32 -10.21 23.52 -25.03
C THR A 32 -10.22 24.43 -23.81
N THR A 33 -11.40 24.80 -23.34
CA THR A 33 -11.62 25.63 -22.15
C THR A 33 -12.39 24.85 -21.08
N TRP A 34 -12.47 25.41 -19.87
CA TRP A 34 -13.04 24.74 -18.71
C TRP A 34 -14.19 25.55 -18.12
N ASP A 35 -15.36 24.92 -18.03
CA ASP A 35 -16.50 25.45 -17.28
C ASP A 35 -16.76 24.61 -16.02
N LEU A 36 -16.18 25.08 -14.92
CA LEU A 36 -16.33 24.49 -13.58
C LEU A 36 -17.55 25.03 -12.82
N GLY A 37 -18.36 25.91 -13.41
CA GLY A 37 -19.59 26.42 -12.82
C GLY A 37 -19.42 27.11 -11.46
N PHE A 38 -18.40 27.95 -11.30
CA PHE A 38 -18.20 28.68 -10.04
C PHE A 38 -19.30 29.73 -9.83
N ARG A 39 -19.97 29.70 -8.66
CA ARG A 39 -21.10 30.60 -8.34
C ARG A 39 -20.71 32.04 -7.97
N ARG A 40 -19.41 32.29 -7.77
CA ARG A 40 -18.84 33.61 -7.40
C ARG A 40 -17.42 33.75 -7.93
N THR A 41 -16.93 34.97 -7.97
CA THR A 41 -15.50 35.26 -8.16
C THR A 41 -14.70 34.86 -6.93
N PHE A 42 -13.39 34.67 -7.13
CA PHE A 42 -12.45 34.29 -6.09
C PHE A 42 -11.86 35.51 -5.39
N TYR A 43 -11.64 35.40 -4.09
CA TYR A 43 -10.91 36.43 -3.34
C TYR A 43 -9.41 36.37 -3.64
N ASP A 44 -8.68 37.43 -3.34
CA ASP A 44 -7.23 37.52 -3.61
C ASP A 44 -6.44 36.37 -2.98
N TRP A 45 -6.81 35.93 -1.78
CA TRP A 45 -6.18 34.80 -1.10
C TRP A 45 -6.56 33.42 -1.69
N GLU A 46 -7.57 33.34 -2.56
CA GLU A 46 -7.94 32.11 -3.28
C GLU A 46 -7.29 32.03 -4.68
N GLN A 47 -6.87 33.17 -5.24
CA GLN A 47 -6.31 33.29 -6.60
C GLN A 47 -5.13 32.34 -6.85
N GLU A 48 -4.19 32.23 -5.91
CA GLU A 48 -3.04 31.33 -6.07
C GLU A 48 -3.48 29.86 -6.22
N SER A 49 -4.40 29.43 -5.37
CA SER A 49 -4.93 28.06 -5.38
C SER A 49 -5.75 27.78 -6.64
N VAL A 50 -6.50 28.76 -7.14
CA VAL A 50 -7.21 28.69 -8.42
C VAL A 50 -6.23 28.61 -9.58
N GLY A 51 -5.16 29.41 -9.58
CA GLY A 51 -4.11 29.35 -10.59
C GLY A 51 -3.46 27.97 -10.68
N ARG A 52 -3.15 27.35 -9.52
CA ARG A 52 -2.64 25.98 -9.45
C ARG A 52 -3.64 24.95 -10.00
N LEU A 53 -4.92 25.11 -9.70
CA LEU A 53 -6.00 24.28 -10.25
C LEU A 53 -6.05 24.39 -11.78
N MET A 54 -6.13 25.62 -12.30
CA MET A 54 -6.21 25.89 -13.74
C MET A 54 -4.98 25.38 -14.49
N SER A 55 -3.77 25.59 -13.94
CA SER A 55 -2.55 25.03 -14.52
C SER A 55 -2.59 23.50 -14.57
N LYS A 56 -3.05 22.85 -13.50
CA LYS A 56 -3.12 21.38 -13.43
C LYS A 56 -4.11 20.81 -14.45
N ILE A 57 -5.28 21.42 -14.61
CA ILE A 57 -6.29 20.92 -15.56
C ILE A 57 -5.92 21.25 -17.01
N ASN A 58 -5.33 22.42 -17.27
CA ASN A 58 -4.87 22.79 -18.61
C ASN A 58 -3.68 21.92 -19.09
N ASN A 59 -2.80 21.51 -18.17
CA ASN A 59 -1.68 20.62 -18.49
C ASN A 59 -2.08 19.14 -18.53
N SER A 60 -3.35 18.81 -18.30
CA SER A 60 -3.83 17.42 -18.37
C SER A 60 -4.25 17.07 -19.80
N HIS A 61 -3.77 15.93 -20.30
CA HIS A 61 -4.12 15.44 -21.62
C HIS A 61 -5.47 14.73 -21.57
N ILE A 62 -6.52 15.36 -22.09
CA ILE A 62 -7.88 14.81 -22.12
C ILE A 62 -8.16 14.37 -23.54
N ALA A 63 -8.37 13.06 -23.72
CA ALA A 63 -8.84 12.52 -24.97
C ALA A 63 -10.35 12.76 -25.07
N ILE A 64 -10.74 13.72 -25.90
CA ILE A 64 -12.16 13.99 -26.20
C ILE A 64 -12.72 12.77 -26.95
N ASP A 65 -13.99 12.43 -26.70
CA ASP A 65 -14.72 11.30 -27.31
C ASP A 65 -14.12 9.89 -27.08
N THR A 66 -13.24 9.75 -26.08
CA THR A 66 -12.71 8.44 -25.68
C THR A 66 -13.37 7.99 -24.39
N LYS A 67 -13.82 6.73 -24.35
CA LYS A 67 -14.40 6.14 -23.14
C LYS A 67 -13.33 5.95 -22.07
N ASP A 68 -13.66 6.29 -20.82
CA ASP A 68 -12.78 6.05 -19.68
C ASP A 68 -12.41 4.57 -19.54
N THR A 69 -11.14 4.32 -19.22
CA THR A 69 -10.62 2.97 -18.96
C THR A 69 -9.94 2.91 -17.60
N MET A 70 -10.09 1.78 -16.91
CA MET A 70 -9.43 1.56 -15.64
C MET A 70 -7.97 1.18 -15.88
N VAL A 71 -7.04 1.91 -15.26
CA VAL A 71 -5.61 1.70 -15.38
C VAL A 71 -5.02 1.26 -14.03
N TRP A 72 -4.26 0.16 -14.06
CA TRP A 72 -3.50 -0.31 -12.91
C TRP A 72 -2.11 0.34 -12.89
N ILE A 73 -2.00 1.45 -12.15
CA ILE A 73 -0.77 2.26 -12.03
C ILE A 73 0.48 1.43 -11.62
N PRO A 74 0.38 0.46 -10.69
CA PRO A 74 1.56 -0.30 -10.26
C PRO A 74 2.18 -1.23 -11.31
N ALA A 75 1.53 -1.49 -12.45
CA ALA A 75 2.14 -2.26 -13.54
C ALA A 75 2.48 -1.38 -14.74
N GLU A 76 3.66 -1.59 -15.32
CA GLU A 76 4.10 -0.88 -16.54
C GLU A 76 3.14 -1.09 -17.71
N SER A 77 2.55 -2.29 -17.81
CA SER A 77 1.54 -2.62 -18.82
C SER A 77 0.23 -1.87 -18.64
N LYS A 78 0.05 -1.13 -17.53
CA LYS A 78 -1.18 -0.42 -17.15
C LYS A 78 -2.40 -1.34 -16.95
N THR A 79 -2.20 -2.65 -17.05
CA THR A 79 -3.24 -3.68 -16.91
C THR A 79 -3.22 -4.30 -15.52
N PHE A 80 -4.43 -4.54 -14.99
CA PHE A 80 -4.58 -5.24 -13.74
C PHE A 80 -4.30 -6.73 -13.92
N THR A 81 -3.51 -7.30 -13.03
CA THR A 81 -3.42 -8.76 -12.86
C THR A 81 -3.45 -9.09 -11.37
N VAL A 82 -3.97 -10.27 -11.04
CA VAL A 82 -3.94 -10.76 -9.65
C VAL A 82 -2.51 -10.78 -9.13
N GLN A 83 -1.54 -11.17 -9.97
CA GLN A 83 -0.12 -11.16 -9.62
C GLN A 83 0.42 -9.77 -9.28
N SER A 84 0.13 -8.75 -10.09
CA SER A 84 0.62 -7.39 -9.82
C SER A 84 -0.05 -6.79 -8.57
N CYS A 85 -1.30 -7.14 -8.30
CA CYS A 85 -1.98 -6.79 -7.07
C CYS A 85 -1.29 -7.40 -5.83
N TYR A 86 -1.02 -8.71 -5.84
CA TYR A 86 -0.33 -9.37 -4.73
C TYR A 86 1.07 -8.79 -4.47
N LYS A 87 1.80 -8.39 -5.53
CA LYS A 87 3.11 -7.73 -5.38
C LYS A 87 3.04 -6.40 -4.64
N VAL A 88 1.91 -5.68 -4.72
CA VAL A 88 1.68 -4.42 -4.00
C VAL A 88 1.19 -4.68 -2.57
N LEU A 89 0.33 -5.69 -2.38
CA LEU A 89 -0.28 -5.99 -1.08
C LEU A 89 0.67 -6.71 -0.12
N LEU A 90 1.58 -7.54 -0.64
CA LEU A 90 2.52 -8.27 0.18
C LEU A 90 3.77 -7.42 0.41
N PRO A 91 4.21 -7.24 1.68
CA PRO A 91 5.52 -6.66 1.94
C PRO A 91 6.57 -7.46 1.18
N ARG A 92 7.43 -6.78 0.42
CA ARG A 92 8.62 -7.40 -0.16
C ARG A 92 9.41 -8.02 1.00
N SER A 93 9.42 -9.34 1.09
CA SER A 93 10.49 -10.02 1.80
C SER A 93 11.74 -9.77 0.96
N GLU A 94 12.56 -8.80 1.37
CA GLU A 94 13.83 -8.50 0.66
C GLU A 94 14.77 -9.70 0.66
N GLU A 95 14.59 -10.61 1.62
CA GLU A 95 15.29 -11.88 1.66
C GLU A 95 14.37 -13.01 1.21
N ALA A 96 14.78 -13.71 0.16
CA ALA A 96 14.12 -14.94 -0.26
C ALA A 96 14.46 -16.06 0.72
N PHE A 97 13.47 -16.88 1.09
CA PHE A 97 13.70 -18.08 1.89
C PHE A 97 14.69 -19.02 1.18
N PRO A 98 15.79 -19.45 1.82
CA PRO A 98 16.80 -20.30 1.22
C PRO A 98 16.31 -21.77 1.12
N ALA A 99 15.37 -22.02 0.21
CA ALA A 99 14.66 -23.29 0.09
C ALA A 99 15.58 -24.50 -0.14
N SER A 100 16.61 -24.36 -0.98
CA SER A 100 17.58 -25.42 -1.23
C SER A 100 18.37 -25.79 0.04
N ALA A 101 18.79 -24.79 0.82
CA ALA A 101 19.54 -25.02 2.05
C ALA A 101 18.71 -25.71 3.14
N VAL A 102 17.38 -25.59 3.12
CA VAL A 102 16.50 -26.23 4.11
C VAL A 102 16.02 -27.60 3.63
N TRP A 103 15.57 -27.71 2.37
CA TRP A 103 14.94 -28.93 1.84
C TRP A 103 15.91 -29.94 1.24
N SER A 104 17.11 -29.52 0.83
CA SER A 104 18.13 -30.42 0.24
C SER A 104 19.13 -30.95 1.25
N THR A 105 18.77 -30.97 2.54
CA THR A 105 19.61 -31.51 3.62
C THR A 105 19.31 -32.98 3.85
N LEU A 106 20.25 -33.72 4.46
CA LEU A 106 20.00 -35.07 4.99
C LEU A 106 19.19 -35.04 6.31
N ALA A 107 18.80 -33.85 6.78
CA ALA A 107 18.07 -33.72 8.03
C ALA A 107 16.66 -34.34 7.89
N PRO A 108 16.10 -34.92 8.97
CA PRO A 108 14.74 -35.41 8.96
C PRO A 108 13.75 -34.31 8.54
N THR A 109 12.69 -34.67 7.80
CA THR A 109 11.67 -33.72 7.31
C THR A 109 11.08 -32.85 8.42
N LYS A 110 10.96 -33.38 9.63
CA LYS A 110 10.49 -32.63 10.81
C LYS A 110 11.41 -31.45 11.15
N VAL A 111 12.72 -31.61 11.02
CA VAL A 111 13.72 -30.56 11.26
C VAL A 111 13.62 -29.49 10.16
N ALA A 112 13.61 -29.91 8.89
CA ALA A 112 13.47 -28.99 7.76
C ALA A 112 12.17 -28.16 7.85
N PHE A 113 11.04 -28.80 8.20
CA PHE A 113 9.78 -28.11 8.43
C PHE A 113 9.85 -27.12 9.60
N THR A 114 10.53 -27.49 10.68
CA THR A 114 10.71 -26.61 11.84
C THR A 114 11.52 -25.36 11.47
N VAL A 115 12.60 -25.51 10.70
CA VAL A 115 13.40 -24.37 10.21
C VAL A 115 12.60 -23.48 9.26
N TRP A 116 11.82 -24.07 8.34
CA TRP A 116 10.90 -23.31 7.49
C TRP A 116 9.88 -22.51 8.32
N ALA A 117 9.27 -23.14 9.33
CA ALA A 117 8.32 -22.47 10.20
C ALA A 117 8.99 -21.37 11.05
N ALA A 118 10.23 -21.59 11.50
CA ALA A 118 11.01 -20.61 12.24
C ALA A 118 11.30 -19.36 11.37
N TYR A 119 11.76 -19.56 10.14
CA TYR A 119 12.07 -18.46 9.20
C TYR A 119 10.88 -17.54 8.97
N PHE A 120 9.68 -18.12 8.80
CA PHE A 120 8.45 -17.34 8.63
C PHE A 120 7.82 -16.87 9.96
N ARG A 121 8.51 -17.03 11.09
CA ARG A 121 8.03 -16.70 12.45
C ARG A 121 6.66 -17.33 12.76
N LYS A 122 6.47 -18.57 12.33
CA LYS A 122 5.24 -19.38 12.44
C LYS A 122 5.30 -20.45 13.54
N LEU A 123 6.40 -20.58 14.28
CA LEU A 123 6.46 -21.48 15.42
C LEU A 123 5.49 -21.03 16.53
N PRO A 124 4.95 -21.97 17.33
CA PRO A 124 4.00 -21.67 18.39
C PRO A 124 4.72 -21.10 19.62
N THR A 125 5.14 -19.84 19.56
CA THR A 125 5.75 -19.12 20.69
C THR A 125 4.78 -18.16 21.34
N VAL A 126 5.06 -17.73 22.58
CA VAL A 126 4.29 -16.69 23.27
C VAL A 126 4.30 -15.37 22.50
N ASP A 127 5.43 -15.00 21.88
CA ASP A 127 5.48 -13.85 20.94
C ASP A 127 4.47 -14.00 19.78
N ALA A 128 4.36 -15.19 19.18
CA ALA A 128 3.41 -15.42 18.10
C ALA A 128 1.95 -15.26 18.55
N LEU A 129 1.63 -15.58 19.82
CA LEU A 129 0.32 -15.32 20.41
C LEU A 129 0.10 -13.81 20.62
N LYS A 130 1.09 -13.07 21.14
CA LYS A 130 1.04 -11.61 21.31
C LYS A 130 0.79 -10.89 19.98
N ARG A 131 1.51 -11.28 18.91
CA ARG A 131 1.29 -10.72 17.55
C ARG A 131 -0.11 -10.98 17.00
N ARG A 132 -0.83 -11.99 17.49
CA ARG A 132 -2.23 -12.29 17.16
C ARG A 132 -3.23 -11.60 18.10
N GLY A 133 -2.78 -10.67 18.95
CA GLY A 133 -3.61 -9.90 19.86
C GLY A 133 -4.01 -10.62 21.14
N ARG A 134 -3.31 -11.70 21.53
CA ARG A 134 -3.52 -12.32 22.85
C ARG A 134 -2.72 -11.57 23.91
N ILE A 135 -3.32 -11.37 25.09
CA ILE A 135 -2.66 -10.79 26.26
C ILE A 135 -2.07 -11.95 27.05
N CYS A 136 -0.75 -12.12 26.97
CA CYS A 136 -0.01 -13.16 27.67
C CYS A 136 1.29 -12.57 28.23
N PRO A 137 1.69 -12.89 29.48
CA PRO A 137 3.03 -12.58 29.95
C PRO A 137 4.04 -13.34 29.08
N ASN A 138 5.02 -12.63 28.50
CA ASN A 138 6.04 -13.25 27.67
C ASN A 138 7.32 -13.49 28.47
N ARG A 139 7.61 -14.75 28.76
CA ARG A 139 8.85 -15.18 29.39
C ARG A 139 9.19 -16.56 28.84
N CYS A 140 10.45 -16.78 28.49
CA CYS A 140 10.93 -18.07 28.05
C CYS A 140 10.92 -19.06 29.21
N GLU A 141 10.19 -20.17 29.06
CA GLU A 141 10.08 -21.23 30.06
C GLU A 141 11.34 -22.11 30.16
N LEU A 142 12.28 -21.97 29.22
CA LEU A 142 13.55 -22.71 29.23
C LEU A 142 14.61 -22.00 30.08
N CYS A 143 14.86 -20.72 29.81
CA CYS A 143 15.92 -19.97 30.48
C CYS A 143 15.41 -19.06 31.61
N TYR A 144 14.10 -18.79 31.66
CA TYR A 144 13.45 -17.89 32.63
C TYR A 144 14.01 -16.45 32.67
N ASN A 145 14.83 -16.04 31.70
CA ASN A 145 15.55 -14.77 31.74
C ASN A 145 15.12 -13.76 30.67
N GLU A 146 14.67 -14.22 29.51
CA GLU A 146 14.28 -13.38 28.37
C GLU A 146 12.87 -13.69 27.87
N GLU A 147 12.37 -12.88 26.93
CA GLU A 147 11.10 -13.12 26.26
C GLU A 147 11.19 -14.36 25.33
N GLU A 148 10.10 -15.13 25.28
CA GLU A 148 10.02 -16.27 24.37
C GLU A 148 9.77 -15.80 22.93
N THR A 149 10.79 -15.95 22.10
CA THR A 149 10.72 -15.74 20.64
C THR A 149 11.34 -16.93 19.91
N CYS A 150 11.05 -17.09 18.62
CA CYS A 150 11.69 -18.14 17.80
C CYS A 150 13.22 -18.00 17.84
N ASP A 151 13.72 -16.78 17.65
CA ASP A 151 15.14 -16.47 17.59
C ASP A 151 15.79 -16.73 18.95
N HIS A 152 15.13 -16.34 20.04
CA HIS A 152 15.61 -16.66 21.38
C HIS A 152 15.70 -18.18 21.60
N ILE A 153 14.61 -18.92 21.44
CA ILE A 153 14.60 -20.37 21.73
C ILE A 153 15.65 -21.12 20.89
N LEU A 154 15.82 -20.75 19.61
CA LEU A 154 16.65 -21.51 18.68
C LEU A 154 18.12 -21.04 18.63
N LEU A 155 18.41 -19.76 18.90
CA LEU A 155 19.74 -19.17 18.63
C LEU A 155 20.39 -18.52 19.86
N HIS A 156 19.62 -18.07 20.85
CA HIS A 156 20.15 -17.23 21.94
C HIS A 156 19.86 -17.77 23.35
N CYS A 157 18.96 -18.74 23.47
CA CYS A 157 18.59 -19.34 24.74
C CYS A 157 19.76 -20.15 25.29
N LYS A 158 20.28 -19.74 26.45
CA LYS A 158 21.40 -20.41 27.13
C LYS A 158 21.13 -21.90 27.35
N PHE A 159 19.91 -22.24 27.77
CA PHE A 159 19.49 -23.63 27.96
C PHE A 159 19.57 -24.45 26.66
N SER A 160 19.10 -23.90 25.54
CA SER A 160 19.15 -24.58 24.24
C SER A 160 20.58 -24.78 23.73
N TRP A 161 21.55 -24.03 24.25
CA TRP A 161 22.97 -24.13 23.89
C TRP A 161 23.73 -25.17 24.70
N GLU A 162 23.15 -25.69 25.77
CA GLU A 162 23.74 -26.68 26.66
C GLU A 162 23.33 -28.13 26.33
N ILE A 163 22.44 -28.33 25.34
CA ILE A 163 21.88 -29.63 24.93
C ILE A 163 22.44 -30.05 23.57
#